data_AF-A0A3E0WXZ6-F1
#
_entry.id   AF-A0A3E0WXZ6-F1
#
_cell.length_a   1.000
_cell.length_b   1.000
_cell.length_c   1.000
_cell.angle_alpha   90.00
_cell.angle_beta   90.00
_cell.angle_gamma   90.00
#
_symmetry.space_group_name_H-M   'P 1'
#
loop_
_entity.id
_entity.type
_entity.pdbx_description
1 polymer ?
#
loop_
_entity_poly.entity_id
_entity_poly.type
_entity_poly.pdbx_seq_one_letter_code
_entity_poly.pdbx_strand_id
1 'polypeptide(L)'
;MARDDDRVIWQGNAAAYFTLSPRINLDADAGRSVSTSGAGGFVETDRAKAGASFDIDERTRATMDIGWRDTRGATEGVERTFGAGVGRQLAPEWRTQLAFTHTQRKRGGESTANANTLALTLVYSSSNF
;
A
#
# COMPACT_ATOMS: atom_id res chain seq x y z
N MET A 1 -18.98 -0.44 25.60
CA MET A 1 -17.98 -0.05 26.61
C MET A 1 -16.62 -0.36 26.01
N ALA A 2 -15.97 0.65 25.42
CA ALA A 2 -14.72 0.50 24.67
C ALA A 2 -13.53 0.39 25.65
N ARG A 3 -12.64 -0.58 25.43
CA ARG A 3 -11.29 -0.55 26.03
C ARG A 3 -10.28 -0.56 24.89
N ASP A 4 -9.77 0.64 24.68
CA ASP A 4 -8.76 1.09 23.75
C ASP A 4 -7.39 0.78 24.38
N ASP A 5 -6.76 -0.35 24.02
CA ASP A 5 -5.39 -0.68 24.46
C ASP A 5 -4.68 -1.61 23.44
N ASP A 6 -4.90 -1.40 22.13
CA ASP A 6 -4.01 -1.93 21.09
C ASP A 6 -2.77 -1.02 20.99
N ARG A 7 -1.96 -1.00 22.04
CA ARG A 7 -0.74 -0.19 22.08
C ARG A 7 0.31 -0.86 21.19
N VAL A 8 0.78 -0.13 20.19
CA VAL A 8 1.99 -0.51 19.45
C VAL A 8 3.18 -0.39 20.40
N ILE A 9 3.80 -1.52 20.70
CA ILE A 9 4.95 -1.60 21.61
C ILE A 9 6.24 -1.37 20.83
N TRP A 10 6.28 -1.85 19.59
CA TRP A 10 7.46 -1.72 18.74
C TRP A 10 7.08 -1.65 17.27
N GLN A 11 7.81 -0.83 16.52
CA GLN A 11 7.73 -0.78 15.07
C GLN A 11 9.11 -0.51 14.48
N GLY A 12 9.43 -1.19 13.38
CA GLY A 12 10.64 -0.97 12.61
C GLY A 12 10.37 -1.14 11.14
N ASN A 13 11.00 -0.31 10.31
CA ASN A 13 10.92 -0.41 8.86
C ASN A 13 12.26 -0.08 8.21
N ALA A 14 12.47 -0.62 7.02
CA ALA A 14 13.56 -0.29 6.12
C ALA A 14 12.95 -0.02 4.74
N ALA A 15 13.36 1.09 4.14
CA ALA A 15 12.90 1.51 2.82
C ALA A 15 14.09 1.82 1.92
N ALA A 16 13.93 1.55 0.63
CA ALA A 16 14.91 1.82 -0.40
C ALA A 16 14.21 2.45 -1.62
N TYR A 17 14.90 3.41 -2.23
CA TYR A 17 14.42 4.14 -3.39
C TYR A 17 15.51 4.15 -4.44
N PHE A 18 15.17 3.80 -5.68
CA PHE A 18 16.12 3.70 -6.77
C PHE A 18 15.57 4.40 -8.00
N THR A 19 16.36 5.29 -8.58
CA THR A 19 16.10 5.85 -9.91
C THR A 19 16.96 5.09 -10.91
N LEU A 20 16.36 4.16 -11.66
CA LEU A 20 17.07 3.37 -12.68
C LEU A 20 17.37 4.21 -13.92
N SER A 21 16.48 5.14 -14.25
CA SER A 21 16.64 6.10 -15.33
C SER A 21 15.81 7.35 -15.02
N PRO A 22 15.96 8.45 -15.77
CA PRO A 22 15.12 9.64 -15.60
C PRO A 22 13.61 9.39 -15.68
N ARG A 23 13.20 8.23 -16.24
CA ARG A 23 11.80 7.85 -16.41
C ARG A 23 11.35 6.68 -15.53
N ILE A 24 12.26 6.00 -14.84
CA ILE A 24 11.95 4.79 -14.07
C ILE A 24 12.42 4.96 -12.64
N ASN A 25 11.47 4.91 -11.70
CA ASN A 25 11.75 4.86 -10.27
C ASN A 25 11.19 3.57 -9.68
N LEU A 26 11.96 2.97 -8.79
CA LEU A 26 11.58 1.82 -7.98
C LEU A 26 11.60 2.20 -6.51
N ASP A 27 10.67 1.65 -5.75
CA ASP A 27 10.62 1.75 -4.31
C ASP A 27 10.40 0.37 -3.70
N ALA A 28 10.96 0.16 -2.51
CA ALA A 28 10.70 -1.02 -1.71
C ALA A 28 10.70 -0.62 -0.24
N ASP A 29 9.79 -1.20 0.54
CA ASP A 29 9.70 -0.99 1.98
C ASP A 29 9.31 -2.31 2.64
N ALA A 30 10.01 -2.66 3.71
CA ALA A 30 9.70 -3.80 4.54
C ALA A 30 9.71 -3.37 6.01
N GLY A 31 8.84 -3.95 6.80
CA GLY A 31 8.76 -3.60 8.21
C GLY A 31 8.02 -4.62 9.04
N ARG A 32 8.17 -4.46 10.35
CA ARG A 32 7.47 -5.24 11.35
C ARG A 32 6.89 -4.30 12.40
N SER A 33 5.69 -4.61 12.88
CA SER A 33 5.11 -4.01 14.07
C SER A 33 4.66 -5.07 15.05
N VAL A 34 4.73 -4.74 16.34
CA VAL A 34 4.24 -5.57 17.44
C VAL A 34 3.31 -4.72 18.30
N SER A 35 2.08 -5.17 18.49
CA SER A 35 1.10 -4.54 19.37
C SER A 35 0.59 -5.52 20.42
N THR A 36 0.04 -5.01 21.52
CA THR A 36 -0.75 -5.82 22.44
C THR A 36 -2.03 -6.32 21.77
N SER A 37 -2.53 -7.47 22.22
CA SER A 37 -3.85 -7.97 21.84
C SER A 37 -4.84 -7.81 23.00
N GLY A 38 -6.05 -7.35 22.72
CA GLY A 38 -7.14 -7.28 23.71
C GLY A 38 -7.58 -8.63 24.29
N ALA A 39 -7.15 -9.76 23.70
CA ALA A 39 -7.41 -11.12 24.19
C ALA A 39 -6.26 -11.69 25.05
N GLY A 40 -5.22 -10.90 25.30
CA GLY A 40 -3.96 -11.36 25.90
C GLY A 40 -2.92 -11.74 24.83
N GLY A 41 -1.64 -11.47 25.10
CA GLY A 41 -0.55 -11.70 24.16
C GLY A 41 -0.29 -10.55 23.18
N PHE A 42 0.43 -10.86 22.10
CA PHE A 42 0.88 -9.88 21.10
C PHE A 42 0.34 -10.19 19.71
N VAL A 43 0.14 -9.15 18.91
CA VAL A 43 -0.09 -9.24 17.48
C VAL A 43 1.17 -8.76 16.79
N GLU A 44 1.77 -9.64 15.98
CA GLU A 44 2.90 -9.30 15.13
C GLU A 44 2.39 -9.09 13.71
N THR A 45 2.83 -8.03 13.04
CA THR A 45 2.55 -7.80 11.62
C THR A 45 3.84 -7.56 10.88
N ASP A 46 4.17 -8.46 9.96
CA ASP A 46 5.23 -8.29 8.98
C ASP A 46 4.62 -7.75 7.68
N ARG A 47 5.29 -6.78 7.06
CA ARG A 47 4.86 -6.20 5.79
C ARG A 47 6.04 -6.02 4.85
N ALA A 48 5.79 -6.23 3.56
CA ALA A 48 6.69 -5.89 2.48
C ALA A 48 5.88 -5.28 1.34
N LYS A 49 6.39 -4.20 0.75
CA LYS A 49 5.84 -3.55 -0.43
C LYS A 49 6.96 -3.25 -1.40
N ALA A 50 6.69 -3.39 -2.68
CA ALA A 50 7.55 -2.87 -3.74
C ALA A 50 6.70 -2.16 -4.79
N GLY A 51 7.25 -1.09 -5.35
CA GLY A 51 6.61 -0.24 -6.33
C GLY A 51 7.55 0.07 -7.49
N ALA A 52 6.94 0.30 -8.65
CA ALA A 52 7.61 0.83 -9.83
C ALA A 52 6.75 1.94 -10.42
N SER A 53 7.40 3.02 -10.85
CA SER A 53 6.76 4.09 -11.62
C SER A 53 7.55 4.36 -12.89
N PHE A 54 6.80 4.59 -13.97
CA PHE A 54 7.34 4.83 -15.29
C PHE A 54 6.70 6.08 -15.93
N ASP A 55 7.52 7.05 -16.30
CA ASP A 55 7.10 8.22 -17.07
C ASP A 55 7.03 7.85 -18.55
N ILE A 56 5.79 7.68 -19.04
CA ILE A 56 5.51 7.39 -20.45
C ILE A 56 5.87 8.62 -21.28
N ASP A 57 5.42 9.79 -20.80
CA ASP A 57 5.71 11.11 -21.35
C ASP A 57 5.75 12.15 -20.19
N GLU A 58 5.93 13.43 -20.53
CA GLU A 58 6.05 14.53 -19.56
C GLU A 58 4.81 14.73 -18.67
N ARG A 59 3.64 14.22 -19.09
CA ARG A 59 2.34 14.40 -18.43
C ARG A 59 1.74 13.09 -17.95
N THR A 60 2.26 11.94 -18.38
CA THR A 60 1.65 10.63 -18.14
C THR A 60 2.62 9.69 -17.43
N ARG A 61 2.19 9.17 -16.28
CA ARG A 61 2.94 8.22 -15.46
C ARG A 61 2.14 6.96 -15.23
N ALA A 62 2.75 5.80 -15.47
CA ALA A 62 2.22 4.51 -15.06
C ALA A 62 2.85 4.07 -13.73
N THR A 63 2.10 3.32 -12.93
CA THR A 63 2.56 2.77 -11.66
C THR A 63 2.15 1.32 -11.53
N MET A 64 2.99 0.52 -10.88
CA MET A 64 2.67 -0.84 -10.46
C MET A 64 3.17 -1.04 -9.03
N ASP A 65 2.42 -1.79 -8.23
CA ASP A 65 2.84 -2.13 -6.88
C ASP A 65 2.43 -3.54 -6.48
N ILE A 66 3.25 -4.14 -5.63
CA ILE A 66 2.96 -5.41 -4.98
C ILE A 66 3.14 -5.26 -3.48
N GLY A 67 2.28 -5.95 -2.74
CA GLY A 67 2.28 -5.93 -1.28
C GLY A 67 2.07 -7.31 -0.71
N TRP A 68 2.72 -7.56 0.41
CA TRP A 68 2.50 -8.72 1.26
C TRP A 68 2.42 -8.25 2.71
N ARG A 69 1.47 -8.80 3.46
CA ARG A 69 1.33 -8.60 4.89
C ARG A 69 1.00 -9.94 5.53
N ASP A 70 1.69 -10.27 6.60
CA ASP A 70 1.40 -11.44 7.43
C ASP A 70 1.20 -10.99 8.87
N THR A 71 0.03 -11.31 9.42
CA THR A 71 -0.35 -11.00 10.78
C THR A 71 -0.45 -12.29 11.57
N ARG A 72 0.23 -12.34 12.72
CA ARG A 72 0.32 -13.50 13.61
C ARG A 72 -0.14 -13.11 15.02
N GLY A 73 -0.71 -14.05 15.78
CA GLY A 73 -1.26 -13.81 17.12
C GLY A 73 -2.78 -13.88 17.15
N ALA A 74 -3.45 -12.90 17.75
CA ALA A 74 -4.91 -12.96 17.97
C ALA A 74 -5.75 -12.97 16.68
N THR A 75 -5.25 -12.41 15.58
CA THR A 75 -5.92 -12.44 14.26
C THR A 75 -4.93 -12.86 13.20
N GLU A 76 -4.85 -14.16 12.94
CA GLU A 76 -3.93 -14.69 11.95
C GLU A 76 -4.42 -14.49 10.52
N GLY A 77 -3.55 -14.03 9.64
CA GLY A 77 -3.85 -13.98 8.22
C GLY A 77 -2.76 -13.40 7.35
N VAL A 78 -2.79 -13.84 6.10
CA VAL A 78 -1.90 -13.36 5.04
C VAL A 78 -2.71 -12.57 4.03
N GLU A 79 -2.23 -11.37 3.71
CA GLU A 79 -2.75 -10.50 2.67
C GLU A 79 -1.71 -10.31 1.58
N ARG A 80 -2.15 -10.38 0.33
CA ARG A 80 -1.36 -10.10 -0.87
C ARG A 80 -2.10 -9.10 -1.72
N THR A 81 -1.39 -8.08 -2.18
CA THR A 81 -1.96 -7.01 -3.00
C THR A 81 -1.15 -6.85 -4.26
N PHE A 82 -1.84 -6.67 -5.38
CA PHE A 82 -1.28 -6.28 -6.65
C PHE A 82 -2.02 -5.04 -7.15
N GLY A 83 -1.29 -4.01 -7.53
CA GLY A 83 -1.82 -2.75 -8.00
C GLY A 83 -1.20 -2.33 -9.32
N ALA A 84 -2.00 -1.67 -10.16
CA ALA A 84 -1.54 -1.00 -11.36
C ALA A 84 -2.34 0.29 -11.57
N GLY A 85 -1.71 1.31 -12.14
CA GLY A 85 -2.39 2.58 -12.38
C GLY A 85 -1.73 3.42 -13.46
N VAL A 86 -2.49 4.42 -13.90
CA VAL A 86 -2.04 5.44 -14.85
C VAL A 86 -2.55 6.80 -14.39
N GLY A 87 -1.63 7.74 -14.24
CA GLY A 87 -1.91 9.14 -13.95
C GLY A 87 -1.60 10.00 -15.16
N ARG A 88 -2.41 11.02 -15.40
CA ARG A 88 -2.17 12.02 -16.44
C ARG A 88 -2.46 13.43 -15.95
N GLN A 89 -1.56 14.36 -16.28
CA GLN A 89 -1.83 15.80 -16.19
C GLN A 89 -2.63 16.24 -17.41
N LEU A 90 -3.88 16.67 -17.18
CA LEU A 90 -4.81 17.11 -18.22
C LEU A 90 -4.56 18.58 -18.58
N ALA A 91 -4.30 19.40 -17.55
CA ALA A 91 -3.97 20.81 -17.63
C ALA A 91 -2.98 21.15 -16.49
N PRO A 92 -2.35 22.34 -16.49
CA PRO A 92 -1.43 22.75 -15.41
C PRO A 92 -2.00 22.51 -14.00
N GLU A 93 -3.29 22.78 -13.82
CA GLU A 93 -3.98 22.68 -12.53
C GLU A 93 -4.75 21.37 -12.32
N TRP A 94 -4.84 20.49 -13.33
CA TRP A 94 -5.68 19.29 -13.29
C TRP A 94 -4.87 18.02 -13.52
N ARG A 95 -4.98 17.07 -12.57
CA ARG A 95 -4.42 15.73 -12.67
C ARG A 95 -5.50 14.68 -12.45
N THR A 96 -5.50 13.65 -13.28
CA THR A 96 -6.35 12.47 -13.11
C THR A 96 -5.50 11.23 -12.88
N GLN A 97 -6.02 10.26 -12.15
CA GLN A 97 -5.41 8.94 -11.97
C GLN A 97 -6.47 7.86 -11.98
N LEU A 98 -6.25 6.82 -12.76
CA LEU A 98 -7.00 5.57 -12.71
C LEU A 98 -6.11 4.50 -12.10
N ALA A 99 -6.61 3.77 -11.11
CA ALA A 99 -5.89 2.69 -10.47
C ALA A 99 -6.79 1.46 -10.30
N PHE A 100 -6.20 0.29 -10.48
CA PHE A 100 -6.80 -1.00 -10.20
C PHE A 100 -5.99 -1.70 -9.11
N THR A 101 -6.68 -2.36 -8.19
CA THR A 101 -6.05 -3.13 -7.12
C THR A 101 -6.77 -4.46 -6.95
N HIS A 102 -6.00 -5.54 -6.93
CA HIS A 102 -6.45 -6.87 -6.55
C HIS A 102 -5.86 -7.23 -5.19
N THR A 103 -6.71 -7.61 -4.25
CA THR A 103 -6.30 -8.02 -2.90
C THR A 103 -6.81 -9.42 -2.61
N GLN A 104 -5.91 -10.29 -2.15
CA GLN A 104 -6.22 -11.62 -1.65
C GLN A 104 -5.94 -11.65 -0.17
N ARG A 105 -6.89 -12.14 0.62
CA ARG A 105 -6.74 -12.29 2.06
C ARG A 105 -7.13 -13.69 2.48
N LYS A 106 -6.27 -14.35 3.24
CA LYS A 106 -6.54 -15.64 3.87
C LYS A 106 -6.42 -15.48 5.37
N ARG A 107 -7.49 -15.77 6.11
CA ARG A 107 -7.51 -15.81 7.58
C ARG A 107 -7.39 -17.26 8.05
N GLY A 108 -6.78 -17.50 9.21
CA GLY A 108 -6.57 -18.84 9.74
C GLY A 108 -7.83 -19.71 9.71
N GLY A 109 -7.76 -20.86 9.04
CA GLY A 109 -8.88 -21.82 8.91
C GLY A 109 -10.01 -21.42 7.92
N GLU A 110 -9.94 -20.24 7.31
CA GLU A 110 -10.97 -19.73 6.39
C GLU A 110 -10.57 -19.88 4.91
N SER A 111 -11.57 -19.84 4.03
CA SER A 111 -11.36 -19.74 2.59
C SER A 111 -10.73 -18.40 2.19
N THR A 112 -9.94 -18.39 1.11
CA THR A 112 -9.35 -17.16 0.57
C THR A 112 -10.44 -16.20 0.09
N ALA A 113 -10.45 -14.98 0.62
CA ALA A 113 -11.28 -13.88 0.17
C ALA A 113 -10.53 -13.02 -0.85
N ASN A 114 -11.21 -12.60 -1.91
CA ASN A 114 -10.64 -11.76 -2.96
C ASN A 114 -11.44 -10.45 -3.08
N ALA A 115 -10.75 -9.34 -3.31
CA ALA A 115 -11.34 -8.04 -3.60
C ALA A 115 -10.68 -7.42 -4.83
N ASN A 116 -11.49 -6.77 -5.66
CA ASN A 116 -11.03 -6.00 -6.81
C ASN A 116 -11.56 -4.56 -6.66
N THR A 117 -10.66 -3.59 -6.69
CA THR A 117 -10.99 -2.17 -6.53
C THR A 117 -10.55 -1.42 -7.77
N LEU A 118 -11.44 -0.58 -8.29
CA LEU A 118 -11.12 0.40 -9.33
C LEU A 118 -11.32 1.79 -8.73
N ALA A 119 -10.30 2.64 -8.82
CA ALA A 119 -10.29 3.99 -8.28
C ALA A 119 -10.02 5.00 -9.38
N LEU A 120 -10.87 6.04 -9.45
CA LEU A 120 -10.66 7.22 -10.27
C LEU A 120 -10.48 8.42 -9.35
N THR A 121 -9.34 9.09 -9.46
CA THR A 121 -8.99 10.26 -8.67
C THR A 121 -8.82 11.46 -9.60
N LEU A 122 -9.48 12.57 -9.29
CA LEU A 122 -9.31 13.86 -9.97
C LEU A 122 -8.84 14.89 -8.95
N VAL A 123 -7.74 15.56 -9.24
CA VAL A 123 -7.12 16.56 -8.37
C VAL A 123 -7.06 17.88 -9.11
N TYR A 124 -7.56 18.93 -8.45
CA TYR A 124 -7.41 20.32 -8.86
C TYR A 124 -6.44 21.02 -7.91
N SER A 125 -5.51 21.80 -8.44
CA SER A 125 -4.54 22.57 -7.67
C SER A 125 -4.34 23.94 -8.31
N SER A 126 -4.84 24.99 -7.66
CA SER A 126 -4.60 26.39 -8.02
C SER A 126 -3.40 26.95 -7.25
N SER A 127 -2.39 27.48 -7.94
CA SER A 127 -1.31 28.23 -7.30
C SER A 127 -1.72 29.70 -7.14
N ASN A 128 -2.63 29.98 -6.22
CA ASN A 128 -2.93 31.34 -5.79
C ASN A 128 -2.24 31.59 -4.45
N PHE A 129 -0.94 31.86 -4.50
CA PHE A 129 -0.14 32.47 -3.44
C PHE A 129 0.75 33.54 -4.05
#